data_AF-A0A7K1UBG6-F1
#
_entry.id   AF-A0A7K1UBG6-F1
#
_cell.length_a   1.000
_cell.length_b   1.000
_cell.length_c   1.000
_cell.angle_alpha   90.00
_cell.angle_beta   90.00
_cell.angle_gamma   90.00
#
_symmetry.space_group_name_H-M   'P 1'
#
loop_
_entity.id
_entity.type
_entity.pdbx_description
1 polymer ?
#
loop_
_entity_poly.entity_id
_entity_poly.type
_entity_poly.pdbx_seq_one_letter_code
_entity_poly.pdbx_strand_id
1 'polypeptide(L)'
;MKTVTRKKTAPARKKTIKKDLSETYNEFKEFKGRQYTGMKIGRSHKWNYDAGVWKETKITPDLWEISYAVTKRRAGHAPEGSGVPVGTEYHWYIMSHQNVRKLNANDYTTSMSGLKLKLAHKRADKQKWSISSKTQRKHLIDFLKEIIGQLEKDPIPLDFTYNEKEYIGEAIPIGQTCHDGICEELDIILNDASMGIIRRMKNGWKIDGVEDKKFVKAIGEAIISSYK
;
A
#
# COMPACT_ATOMS: atom_id res chain seq x y z
N MET A 1 14.84 -28.84 -71.78
CA MET A 1 13.99 -28.54 -70.61
C MET A 1 14.82 -27.81 -69.57
N LYS A 2 14.54 -26.52 -69.33
CA LYS A 2 15.22 -25.69 -68.31
C LYS A 2 14.25 -25.49 -67.14
N THR A 3 14.62 -25.98 -65.97
CA THR A 3 13.79 -25.96 -64.76
C THR A 3 13.97 -24.63 -64.03
N VAL A 4 12.88 -23.87 -63.89
CA VAL A 4 12.83 -22.57 -63.21
C VAL A 4 12.73 -22.80 -61.69
N THR A 5 13.74 -22.35 -60.94
CA THR A 5 13.75 -22.39 -59.47
C THR A 5 13.08 -21.13 -58.91
N ARG A 6 11.96 -21.31 -58.20
CA ARG A 6 11.18 -20.22 -57.57
C ARG A 6 11.84 -19.80 -56.25
N LYS A 7 12.35 -18.57 -56.17
CA LYS A 7 12.89 -17.97 -54.93
C LYS A 7 11.78 -17.84 -53.87
N LYS A 8 11.98 -18.46 -52.70
CA LYS A 8 11.16 -18.23 -51.50
C LYS A 8 11.51 -16.87 -50.89
N THR A 9 10.52 -16.01 -50.75
CA THR A 9 10.58 -14.74 -50.00
C THR A 9 10.61 -15.01 -48.49
N ALA A 10 11.53 -14.36 -47.78
CA ALA A 10 11.63 -14.41 -46.32
C ALA A 10 10.45 -13.65 -45.66
N PRO A 11 9.97 -14.07 -44.47
CA PRO A 11 8.86 -13.41 -43.82
C PRO A 11 9.29 -12.06 -43.22
N ALA A 12 8.48 -11.03 -43.44
CA ALA A 12 8.69 -9.70 -42.89
C ALA A 12 8.69 -9.74 -41.35
N ARG A 13 9.77 -9.23 -40.75
CA ARG A 13 9.92 -9.07 -39.30
C ARG A 13 8.87 -8.07 -38.81
N LYS A 14 7.86 -8.55 -38.07
CA LYS A 14 6.93 -7.67 -37.33
C LYS A 14 7.76 -6.83 -36.35
N LYS A 15 7.88 -5.52 -36.59
CA LYS A 15 8.34 -4.56 -35.59
C LYS A 15 7.31 -4.54 -34.48
N THR A 16 7.59 -5.23 -33.37
CA THR A 16 6.93 -4.98 -32.10
C THR A 16 7.31 -3.57 -31.68
N ILE A 17 6.37 -2.62 -31.82
CA ILE A 17 6.48 -1.30 -31.21
C ILE A 17 6.47 -1.54 -29.70
N LYS A 18 7.66 -1.60 -29.08
CA LYS A 18 7.80 -1.56 -27.62
C LYS A 18 7.26 -0.20 -27.19
N LYS A 19 6.00 -0.16 -26.77
CA LYS A 19 5.40 1.02 -26.14
C LYS A 19 6.26 1.32 -24.91
N ASP A 20 6.86 2.50 -24.85
CA ASP A 20 7.71 2.86 -23.72
C ASP A 20 6.85 2.92 -22.45
N LEU A 21 7.02 1.91 -21.59
CA LEU A 21 6.24 1.80 -20.36
C LEU A 21 6.58 2.94 -19.38
N SER A 22 7.72 3.61 -19.57
CA SER A 22 8.11 4.82 -18.83
C SER A 22 7.10 5.95 -19.02
N GLU A 23 6.60 6.12 -20.25
CA GLU A 23 5.61 7.14 -20.60
C GLU A 23 4.30 6.87 -19.86
N THR A 24 3.82 5.62 -19.87
CA THR A 24 2.58 5.22 -19.20
C THR A 24 2.62 5.36 -17.67
N TYR A 25 3.82 5.24 -17.07
CA TYR A 25 4.00 5.47 -15.64
C TYR A 25 3.85 6.95 -15.30
N ASN A 26 4.47 7.83 -16.08
CA ASN A 26 4.46 9.28 -15.85
C ASN A 26 3.23 10.00 -16.42
N GLU A 27 2.41 9.33 -17.23
CA GLU A 27 1.11 9.83 -17.68
C GLU A 27 0.27 10.35 -16.50
N PHE A 28 -0.34 11.53 -16.69
CA PHE A 28 -1.33 12.06 -15.77
C PHE A 28 -2.52 11.11 -15.68
N LYS A 29 -2.91 10.81 -14.46
CA LYS A 29 -4.04 9.98 -14.09
C LYS A 29 -4.95 10.82 -13.22
N GLU A 30 -6.23 10.51 -13.21
CA GLU A 30 -7.19 11.20 -12.36
C GLU A 30 -7.72 10.25 -11.29
N PHE A 31 -7.89 10.78 -10.08
CA PHE A 31 -8.60 10.11 -8.99
C PHE A 31 -9.39 11.14 -8.22
N LYS A 32 -10.72 11.02 -8.26
CA LYS A 32 -11.65 11.84 -7.49
C LYS A 32 -11.36 13.35 -7.67
N GLY A 33 -11.22 13.78 -8.94
CA GLY A 33 -10.92 15.16 -9.34
C GLY A 33 -9.47 15.62 -9.15
N ARG A 34 -8.58 14.78 -8.61
CA ARG A 34 -7.16 15.07 -8.42
C ARG A 34 -6.31 14.38 -9.48
N GLN A 35 -5.46 15.16 -10.15
CA GLN A 35 -4.46 14.61 -11.06
C GLN A 35 -3.24 14.09 -10.31
N TYR A 36 -2.73 12.93 -10.70
CA TYR A 36 -1.54 12.31 -10.14
C TYR A 36 -0.72 11.58 -11.21
N THR A 37 0.54 11.28 -10.90
CA THR A 37 1.43 10.48 -11.77
C THR A 37 2.03 9.30 -11.00
N GLY A 38 2.60 8.36 -11.74
CA GLY A 38 3.20 7.14 -11.20
C GLY A 38 2.23 5.97 -11.16
N MET A 39 2.34 5.17 -10.10
CA MET A 39 1.63 3.91 -9.96
C MET A 39 0.11 4.12 -9.83
N LYS A 40 -0.67 3.35 -10.61
CA LYS A 40 -2.14 3.39 -10.57
C LYS A 40 -2.67 2.96 -9.19
N ILE A 41 -3.67 3.67 -8.68
CA ILE A 41 -4.37 3.33 -7.43
C ILE A 41 -4.95 1.91 -7.50
N GLY A 42 -4.91 1.19 -6.38
CA GLY A 42 -5.34 -0.22 -6.25
C GLY A 42 -4.31 -1.25 -6.74
N ARG A 43 -3.18 -0.83 -7.33
CA ARG A 43 -2.06 -1.74 -7.60
C ARG A 43 -1.22 -1.92 -6.33
N SER A 44 -0.47 -3.02 -6.26
CA SER A 44 0.44 -3.30 -5.15
C SER A 44 1.86 -3.59 -5.63
N HIS A 45 2.83 -3.41 -4.74
CA HIS A 45 4.20 -3.86 -4.90
C HIS A 45 4.54 -4.83 -3.79
N LYS A 46 5.24 -5.91 -4.14
CA LYS A 46 5.85 -6.83 -3.18
C LYS A 46 7.37 -6.63 -3.20
N TRP A 47 7.93 -6.34 -2.03
CA TRP A 47 9.36 -6.11 -1.82
C TRP A 47 9.89 -7.12 -0.81
N ASN A 48 11.08 -7.64 -1.07
CA ASN A 48 11.84 -8.42 -0.10
C ASN A 48 12.96 -7.51 0.41
N TYR A 49 13.03 -7.33 1.72
CA TYR A 49 14.11 -6.58 2.39
C TYR A 49 15.22 -7.57 2.75
N ASP A 50 16.48 -7.14 2.66
CA ASP A 50 17.58 -7.96 3.20
C ASP A 50 17.52 -8.01 4.73
N ALA A 51 18.45 -8.74 5.34
CA ALA A 51 18.73 -8.60 6.76
C ALA A 51 19.18 -7.16 7.06
N GLY A 52 18.31 -6.43 7.75
CA GLY A 52 18.56 -5.06 8.20
C GLY A 52 18.83 -5.01 9.70
N VAL A 53 19.46 -3.93 10.16
CA VAL A 53 19.68 -3.70 11.59
C VAL A 53 18.59 -2.78 12.11
N TRP A 54 17.82 -3.27 13.09
CA TRP A 54 16.91 -2.45 13.89
C TRP A 54 17.68 -1.90 15.09
N LYS A 55 17.63 -0.60 15.30
CA LYS A 55 18.17 0.05 16.49
C LYS A 55 17.09 0.90 17.12
N GLU A 56 16.99 0.83 18.43
CA GLU A 56 16.07 1.65 19.20
C GLU A 56 16.71 2.16 20.48
N THR A 57 16.33 3.38 20.86
CA THR A 57 16.83 4.05 22.07
C THR A 57 15.63 4.60 22.81
N LYS A 58 15.48 4.24 24.09
CA LYS A 58 14.43 4.80 24.94
C LYS A 58 14.71 6.27 25.22
N ILE A 59 13.79 7.16 24.86
CA ILE A 59 13.90 8.61 25.10
C ILE A 59 13.13 8.98 26.38
N THR A 60 11.91 8.49 26.52
CA THR A 60 11.06 8.71 27.71
C THR A 60 10.39 7.38 28.11
N PRO A 61 9.63 7.30 29.22
CA PRO A 61 8.96 6.06 29.63
C PRO A 61 8.19 5.35 28.50
N ASP A 62 7.53 6.13 27.65
CA ASP A 62 6.65 5.65 26.58
C ASP A 62 7.10 6.04 25.16
N LEU A 63 8.26 6.71 25.02
CA LEU A 63 8.78 7.14 23.72
C LEU A 63 10.15 6.54 23.44
N TRP A 64 10.28 5.95 22.26
CA TRP A 64 11.52 5.39 21.74
C TRP A 64 11.86 6.01 20.40
N GLU A 65 13.13 6.32 20.19
CA GLU A 65 13.68 6.57 18.86
C GLU A 65 13.96 5.23 18.19
N ILE A 66 13.62 5.10 16.91
CA ILE A 66 13.92 3.92 16.12
C ILE A 66 14.68 4.29 14.84
N SER A 67 15.57 3.41 14.40
CA SER A 67 16.18 3.46 13.08
C SER A 67 16.30 2.06 12.48
N TYR A 68 15.96 1.95 11.20
CA TYR A 68 16.07 0.70 10.43
C TYR A 68 16.54 1.03 9.01
N ALA A 69 17.65 0.42 8.61
CA ALA A 69 18.27 0.66 7.32
C ALA A 69 18.68 -0.64 6.64
N VAL A 70 18.26 -0.80 5.38
CA VAL A 70 18.56 -1.98 4.56
C VAL A 70 18.25 -1.74 3.09
N THR A 71 18.86 -2.55 2.21
CA THR A 71 18.49 -2.63 0.80
C THR A 71 17.22 -3.45 0.62
N LYS A 72 16.34 -3.01 -0.29
CA LYS A 72 15.13 -3.75 -0.68
C LYS A 72 15.15 -4.12 -2.16
N ARG A 73 14.61 -5.28 -2.51
CA ARG A 73 14.53 -5.83 -3.88
C ARG A 73 13.08 -6.09 -4.27
N ARG A 74 12.75 -5.89 -5.55
CA ARG A 74 11.44 -6.29 -6.06
C ARG A 74 11.32 -7.81 -5.99
N ALA A 75 10.15 -8.32 -5.62
CA ALA A 75 9.89 -9.76 -5.66
C ALA A 75 9.82 -10.30 -7.11
N GLY A 76 9.52 -9.44 -8.09
CA GLY A 76 9.52 -9.77 -9.52
C GLY A 76 10.27 -8.72 -10.34
N HIS A 77 10.73 -9.10 -11.53
CA HIS A 77 11.43 -8.18 -12.43
C HIS A 77 10.48 -7.09 -12.92
N ALA A 78 10.95 -5.84 -12.92
CA ALA A 78 10.23 -4.75 -13.53
C ALA A 78 10.29 -4.88 -15.06
N PRO A 79 9.20 -4.58 -15.78
CA PRO A 79 9.27 -4.44 -17.24
C PRO A 79 10.37 -3.46 -17.66
N GLU A 80 11.03 -3.75 -18.79
CA GLU A 80 12.04 -2.87 -19.36
C GLU A 80 11.46 -1.47 -19.62
N GLY A 81 12.20 -0.43 -19.26
CA GLY A 81 11.75 0.97 -19.33
C GLY A 81 10.75 1.39 -18.24
N SER A 82 10.29 0.50 -17.38
CA SER A 82 9.32 0.87 -16.32
C SER A 82 9.98 1.34 -15.02
N GLY A 83 9.25 2.16 -14.27
CA GLY A 83 9.69 2.67 -12.97
C GLY A 83 10.28 4.07 -13.05
N VAL A 84 10.97 4.47 -11.98
CA VAL A 84 11.63 5.78 -11.91
C VAL A 84 13.12 5.66 -12.19
N PRO A 85 13.75 6.74 -12.69
CA PRO A 85 15.19 6.74 -12.96
C PRO A 85 16.03 6.41 -11.73
N VAL A 86 17.18 5.74 -11.96
CA VAL A 86 18.18 5.46 -10.93
C VAL A 86 18.65 6.77 -10.29
N GLY A 87 18.77 6.79 -8.97
CA GLY A 87 19.09 8.00 -8.19
C GLY A 87 17.87 8.81 -7.74
N THR A 88 16.64 8.40 -8.13
CA THR A 88 15.42 9.00 -7.57
C THR A 88 15.28 8.65 -6.10
N GLU A 89 15.11 9.66 -5.25
CA GLU A 89 14.88 9.50 -3.81
C GLU A 89 13.44 9.83 -3.44
N TYR A 90 12.96 9.22 -2.35
CA TYR A 90 11.62 9.47 -1.83
C TYR A 90 11.65 9.71 -0.34
N HIS A 91 10.87 10.70 0.09
CA HIS A 91 10.56 10.92 1.49
C HIS A 91 9.14 10.44 1.75
N TRP A 92 9.03 9.33 2.46
CA TRP A 92 7.77 8.75 2.89
C TRP A 92 7.61 8.92 4.39
N TYR A 93 6.43 9.33 4.83
CA TYR A 93 6.01 9.21 6.21
C TYR A 93 5.23 7.90 6.37
N ILE A 94 5.54 7.12 7.40
CA ILE A 94 4.85 5.86 7.70
C ILE A 94 4.18 6.04 9.05
N MET A 95 2.87 5.81 9.08
CA MET A 95 2.08 5.77 10.31
C MET A 95 1.56 4.33 10.44
N SER A 96 2.05 3.61 11.43
CA SER A 96 1.81 2.18 11.52
C SER A 96 1.83 1.69 12.95
N HIS A 97 1.04 0.66 13.22
CA HIS A 97 1.17 -0.15 14.40
C HIS A 97 2.28 -1.18 14.17
N GLN A 98 3.08 -1.42 15.21
CA GLN A 98 3.98 -2.57 15.27
C GLN A 98 3.47 -3.51 16.35
N ASN A 99 3.09 -4.72 15.97
CA ASN A 99 2.67 -5.75 16.91
C ASN A 99 3.81 -6.74 17.12
N VAL A 100 4.18 -6.93 18.38
CA VAL A 100 5.31 -7.78 18.79
C VAL A 100 4.82 -8.80 19.81
N ARG A 101 5.23 -10.07 19.63
CA ARG A 101 4.92 -11.14 20.58
C ARG A 101 6.18 -11.95 20.86
N LYS A 102 6.51 -12.09 22.14
CA LYS A 102 7.60 -12.95 22.59
C LYS A 102 7.25 -14.41 22.33
N LEU A 103 8.13 -15.13 21.66
CA LEU A 103 7.97 -16.55 21.38
C LEU A 103 8.76 -17.41 22.38
N ASN A 104 9.96 -16.98 22.71
CA ASN A 104 10.84 -17.64 23.68
C ASN A 104 11.84 -16.61 24.24
N ALA A 105 12.93 -17.07 24.88
CA ALA A 105 13.93 -16.20 25.48
C ALA A 105 14.49 -15.12 24.53
N ASN A 106 14.69 -15.48 23.26
CA ASN A 106 15.43 -14.67 22.29
C ASN A 106 14.62 -14.29 21.04
N ASP A 107 13.50 -14.97 20.80
CA ASP A 107 12.71 -14.78 19.59
C ASP A 107 11.41 -14.04 19.86
N TYR A 108 11.09 -13.12 18.95
CA TYR A 108 9.86 -12.36 18.94
C TYR A 108 9.31 -12.34 17.51
N THR A 109 8.01 -12.54 17.34
CA THR A 109 7.36 -12.17 16.07
C THR A 109 7.21 -10.66 16.02
N THR A 110 7.42 -10.06 14.85
CA THR A 110 7.14 -8.65 14.60
C THR A 110 6.31 -8.53 13.33
N SER A 111 5.30 -7.65 13.37
CA SER A 111 4.47 -7.31 12.21
C SER A 111 4.17 -5.82 12.24
N MET A 112 4.04 -5.22 11.06
CA MET A 112 3.75 -3.80 10.93
C MET A 112 2.67 -3.58 9.89
N SER A 113 1.60 -2.88 10.27
CA SER A 113 0.46 -2.53 9.41
C SER A 113 0.16 -1.05 9.55
N GLY A 114 -0.22 -0.41 8.45
CA GLY A 114 -0.57 1.01 8.48
C GLY A 114 -0.49 1.70 7.13
N LEU A 115 -0.41 3.03 7.18
CA LEU A 115 -0.45 3.92 6.05
C LEU A 115 0.93 4.49 5.72
N LYS A 116 1.15 4.75 4.43
CA LYS A 116 2.40 5.32 3.93
C LYS A 116 2.11 6.51 3.01
N LEU A 117 2.46 7.70 3.45
CA LEU A 117 2.22 8.97 2.76
C LEU A 117 3.48 9.48 2.06
N LYS A 118 3.36 9.87 0.79
CA LYS A 118 4.46 10.51 0.04
C LYS A 118 4.53 11.99 0.42
N LEU A 119 5.55 12.40 1.18
CA LEU A 119 5.75 13.82 1.47
C LEU A 119 6.45 14.54 0.33
N ALA A 120 7.51 13.93 -0.21
CA ALA A 120 8.26 14.50 -1.33
C ALA A 120 8.99 13.41 -2.13
N HIS A 121 9.49 13.80 -3.30
CA HIS A 121 10.47 13.03 -4.04
C HIS A 121 11.59 13.95 -4.51
N LYS A 122 12.76 13.41 -4.78
CA LYS A 122 13.87 14.11 -5.39
C LYS A 122 14.23 13.36 -6.67
N ARG A 123 14.16 14.07 -7.80
CA ARG A 123 14.45 13.49 -9.11
C ARG A 123 15.95 13.20 -9.23
N ALA A 124 16.30 12.17 -9.98
CA ALA A 124 17.69 11.75 -10.17
C ALA A 124 18.61 12.88 -10.68
N ASP A 125 18.09 13.76 -11.54
CA ASP A 125 18.82 14.88 -12.13
C ASP A 125 18.76 16.18 -11.29
N LYS A 126 18.12 16.16 -10.11
CA LYS A 126 17.89 17.34 -9.28
C LYS A 126 18.48 17.17 -7.88
N GLN A 127 19.09 18.24 -7.38
CA GLN A 127 19.61 18.28 -6.00
C GLN A 127 18.57 18.71 -4.95
N LYS A 128 17.39 19.18 -5.38
CA LYS A 128 16.34 19.67 -4.47
C LYS A 128 15.15 18.73 -4.44
N TRP A 129 14.54 18.59 -3.26
CA TRP A 129 13.24 17.95 -3.08
C TRP A 129 12.16 18.65 -3.92
N SER A 130 11.14 17.91 -4.34
CA SER A 130 10.03 18.40 -5.16
C SER A 130 9.25 19.54 -4.51
N ILE A 131 9.30 19.65 -3.17
CA ILE A 131 8.70 20.73 -2.38
C ILE A 131 9.58 21.06 -1.16
N SER A 132 9.45 22.29 -0.64
CA SER A 132 10.21 22.76 0.53
C SER A 132 9.90 21.96 1.79
N SER A 133 10.83 21.92 2.75
CA SER A 133 10.62 21.28 4.06
C SER A 133 9.43 21.88 4.82
N LYS A 134 9.22 23.20 4.74
CA LYS A 134 8.05 23.89 5.32
C LYS A 134 6.74 23.36 4.73
N THR A 135 6.68 23.18 3.41
CA THR A 135 5.52 22.63 2.72
C THR A 135 5.29 21.15 3.06
N GLN A 136 6.37 20.35 3.16
CA GLN A 136 6.28 18.94 3.59
C GLN A 136 5.65 18.82 4.99
N ARG A 137 6.08 19.66 5.95
CA ARG A 137 5.48 19.70 7.29
C ARG A 137 4.02 20.10 7.26
N LYS A 138 3.64 21.11 6.44
CA LYS A 138 2.24 21.52 6.31
C LYS A 138 1.37 20.34 5.85
N HIS A 139 1.78 19.63 4.80
CA HIS A 139 1.06 18.46 4.31
C HIS A 139 0.97 17.34 5.35
N LEU A 140 2.04 17.12 6.13
CA LEU A 140 2.02 16.14 7.21
C LEU A 140 1.03 16.54 8.32
N ILE A 141 1.01 17.82 8.72
CA ILE A 141 0.04 18.32 9.71
C ILE A 141 -1.39 18.14 9.21
N ASP A 142 -1.66 18.49 7.96
CA ASP A 142 -3.00 18.36 7.37
C ASP A 142 -3.45 16.89 7.36
N PHE A 143 -2.55 15.96 6.99
CA PHE A 143 -2.81 14.53 7.07
C PHE A 143 -3.06 14.05 8.51
N LEU A 144 -2.22 14.44 9.47
CA LEU A 144 -2.38 14.02 10.87
C LEU A 144 -3.67 14.57 11.49
N LYS A 145 -4.09 15.79 11.15
CA LYS A 145 -5.39 16.33 11.57
C LYS A 145 -6.56 15.55 10.98
N GLU A 146 -6.44 15.11 9.73
CA GLU A 146 -7.44 14.24 9.12
C GLU A 146 -7.54 12.90 9.87
N ILE A 147 -6.40 12.31 10.23
CA ILE A 147 -6.35 11.09 11.03
C ILE A 147 -6.95 11.31 12.43
N ILE A 148 -6.60 12.41 13.11
CA ILE A 148 -7.21 12.74 14.41
C ILE A 148 -8.72 12.81 14.28
N GLY A 149 -9.25 13.55 13.30
CA GLY A 149 -10.68 13.64 13.06
C GLY A 149 -11.34 12.33 12.61
N GLN A 150 -10.57 11.32 12.20
CA GLN A 150 -11.06 9.95 11.97
C GLN A 150 -11.08 9.15 13.27
N LEU A 151 -10.01 9.22 14.07
CA LEU A 151 -9.89 8.54 15.36
C LEU A 151 -10.88 9.07 16.41
N GLU A 152 -11.28 10.33 16.30
CA GLU A 152 -12.30 10.95 17.16
C GLU A 152 -13.73 10.53 16.78
N LYS A 153 -13.94 9.88 15.63
CA LYS A 153 -15.26 9.35 15.24
C LYS A 153 -15.45 7.95 15.80
N ASP A 154 -16.68 7.65 16.16
CA ASP A 154 -17.04 6.29 16.57
C ASP A 154 -16.76 5.32 15.40
N PRO A 155 -15.99 4.26 15.65
CA PRO A 155 -15.75 3.25 14.65
C PRO A 155 -17.02 2.41 14.43
N ILE A 156 -17.09 1.71 13.31
CA ILE A 156 -18.26 0.91 12.98
C ILE A 156 -18.19 -0.36 13.81
N PRO A 157 -19.14 -0.62 14.73
CA PRO A 157 -19.12 -1.83 15.52
C PRO A 157 -19.31 -3.05 14.63
N LEU A 158 -18.55 -4.10 14.91
CA LEU A 158 -18.64 -5.39 14.28
C LEU A 158 -19.00 -6.44 15.33
N ASP A 159 -20.03 -7.21 15.02
CA ASP A 159 -20.46 -8.37 15.80
C ASP A 159 -20.97 -9.43 14.81
N PHE A 160 -20.26 -10.54 14.72
CA PHE A 160 -20.67 -11.65 13.87
C PHE A 160 -20.06 -12.97 14.33
N THR A 161 -20.72 -14.07 13.97
CA THR A 161 -20.20 -15.44 14.18
C THR A 161 -19.66 -16.01 12.87
N TYR A 162 -18.48 -16.63 12.93
CA TYR A 162 -17.88 -17.35 11.81
C TYR A 162 -17.20 -18.63 12.30
N ASN A 163 -17.55 -19.78 11.71
CA ASN A 163 -17.09 -21.11 12.13
C ASN A 163 -17.23 -21.33 13.64
N GLU A 164 -18.44 -21.09 14.17
CA GLU A 164 -18.79 -21.28 15.60
C GLU A 164 -17.99 -20.41 16.59
N LYS A 165 -17.23 -19.44 16.07
CA LYS A 165 -16.51 -18.47 16.87
C LYS A 165 -17.10 -17.08 16.70
N GLU A 166 -17.33 -16.41 17.82
CA GLU A 166 -17.79 -15.04 17.89
C GLU A 166 -16.62 -14.06 17.65
N TYR A 167 -16.89 -13.02 16.88
CA TYR A 167 -15.98 -11.94 16.56
C TYR A 167 -16.65 -10.62 16.87
N ILE A 168 -16.10 -9.93 17.87
CA ILE A 168 -16.55 -8.61 18.31
C ILE A 168 -15.39 -7.65 18.08
N GLY A 169 -15.69 -6.46 17.58
CA GLY A 169 -14.70 -5.41 17.43
C GLY A 169 -15.22 -4.27 16.59
N GLU A 170 -14.35 -3.74 15.74
CA GLU A 170 -14.61 -2.48 15.08
C GLU A 170 -13.93 -2.37 13.71
N ALA A 171 -14.58 -1.63 12.82
CA ALA A 171 -14.02 -1.20 11.56
C ALA A 171 -13.81 0.32 11.59
N ILE A 172 -12.55 0.73 11.56
CA ILE A 172 -12.14 2.13 11.59
C ILE A 172 -12.05 2.64 10.15
N PRO A 173 -12.88 3.61 9.73
CA PRO A 173 -12.88 4.09 8.36
C PRO A 173 -11.58 4.79 7.94
N ILE A 174 -11.03 4.46 6.77
CA ILE A 174 -9.96 5.26 6.16
C ILE A 174 -10.62 6.41 5.41
N GLY A 175 -10.68 7.60 6.03
CA GLY A 175 -11.50 8.73 5.58
C GLY A 175 -11.29 9.17 4.12
N GLN A 176 -10.06 9.07 3.60
CA GLN A 176 -9.75 9.38 2.19
C GLN A 176 -10.44 8.44 1.17
N THR A 177 -11.01 7.35 1.66
CA THR A 177 -11.73 6.35 0.87
C THR A 177 -13.25 6.40 1.07
N CYS A 178 -13.74 7.31 1.92
CA CYS A 178 -15.15 7.47 2.24
C CYS A 178 -15.86 8.44 1.31
N HIS A 179 -16.97 7.98 0.71
CA HIS A 179 -17.84 8.78 -0.15
C HIS A 179 -19.30 8.49 0.19
N ASP A 180 -20.09 9.56 0.35
CA ASP A 180 -21.52 9.46 0.65
C ASP A 180 -21.82 8.54 1.86
N GLY A 181 -20.98 8.62 2.88
CA GLY A 181 -21.08 7.80 4.11
C GLY A 181 -20.53 6.38 3.99
N ILE A 182 -20.11 5.94 2.80
CA ILE A 182 -19.61 4.58 2.56
C ILE A 182 -18.10 4.60 2.29
N CYS A 183 -17.34 3.78 3.02
CA CYS A 183 -15.89 3.71 2.90
C CYS A 183 -15.43 2.49 2.09
N GLU A 184 -14.48 2.71 1.18
CA GLU A 184 -13.92 1.63 0.36
C GLU A 184 -12.81 0.86 1.10
N GLU A 185 -12.15 1.48 2.08
CA GLU A 185 -11.12 0.84 2.91
C GLU A 185 -11.34 1.15 4.40
N LEU A 186 -11.18 0.13 5.25
CA LEU A 186 -11.34 0.22 6.70
C LEU A 186 -10.25 -0.60 7.39
N ASP A 187 -9.70 -0.10 8.50
CA ASP A 187 -8.83 -0.90 9.36
C ASP A 187 -9.68 -1.74 10.32
N ILE A 188 -9.40 -3.04 10.41
CA ILE A 188 -10.25 -3.99 11.11
C ILE A 188 -9.55 -4.48 12.37
N ILE A 189 -10.23 -4.36 13.51
CA ILE A 189 -9.81 -4.92 14.79
C ILE A 189 -10.92 -5.86 15.25
N LEU A 190 -10.58 -7.12 15.53
CA LEU A 190 -11.51 -8.13 16.02
C LEU A 190 -10.87 -8.88 17.18
N ASN A 191 -11.60 -9.01 18.30
CA ASN A 191 -11.17 -9.68 19.53
C ASN A 191 -9.76 -9.22 19.95
N ASP A 192 -9.57 -7.90 20.04
CA ASP A 192 -8.30 -7.22 20.39
C ASP A 192 -7.12 -7.46 19.43
N ALA A 193 -7.37 -8.00 18.25
CA ALA A 193 -6.36 -8.25 17.25
C ALA A 193 -6.61 -7.44 15.96
N SER A 194 -5.58 -6.72 15.50
CA SER A 194 -5.61 -6.07 14.19
C SER A 194 -5.58 -7.13 13.09
N MET A 195 -6.62 -7.14 12.27
CA MET A 195 -6.72 -7.95 11.05
C MET A 195 -6.10 -7.22 9.85
N GLY A 196 -5.90 -5.91 9.96
CA GLY A 196 -5.39 -5.03 8.92
C GLY A 196 -6.50 -4.43 8.05
N ILE A 197 -6.09 -3.82 6.94
CA ILE A 197 -7.00 -3.03 6.09
C ILE A 197 -7.83 -3.94 5.19
N ILE A 198 -9.15 -3.93 5.37
CA ILE A 198 -10.11 -4.51 4.44
C ILE A 198 -10.42 -3.52 3.32
N ARG A 199 -10.48 -4.01 2.09
CA ARG A 199 -10.76 -3.21 0.89
C ARG A 199 -11.95 -3.77 0.13
N ARG A 200 -12.85 -2.88 -0.26
CA ARG A 200 -13.97 -3.17 -1.14
C ARG A 200 -13.46 -3.27 -2.57
N MET A 201 -13.61 -4.45 -3.16
CA MET A 201 -13.29 -4.74 -4.55
C MET A 201 -14.58 -4.70 -5.37
N LYS A 202 -14.45 -4.69 -6.72
CA LYS A 202 -15.62 -4.81 -7.62
C LYS A 202 -16.52 -6.01 -7.29
N ASN A 203 -15.90 -7.14 -6.91
CA ASN A 203 -16.59 -8.42 -6.69
C ASN A 203 -16.33 -8.99 -5.28
N GLY A 204 -16.37 -8.16 -4.23
CA GLY A 204 -16.26 -8.62 -2.84
C GLY A 204 -15.25 -7.82 -2.02
N TRP A 205 -14.62 -8.47 -1.04
CA TRP A 205 -13.72 -7.83 -0.08
C TRP A 205 -12.35 -8.52 -0.05
N LYS A 206 -11.32 -7.78 0.37
CA LYS A 206 -9.95 -8.30 0.48
C LYS A 206 -9.22 -7.72 1.69
N ILE A 207 -8.56 -8.57 2.47
CA ILE A 207 -7.52 -8.20 3.44
C ILE A 207 -6.20 -8.82 2.98
N ASP A 208 -5.12 -8.04 2.93
CA ASP A 208 -3.80 -8.61 2.59
C ASP A 208 -3.25 -9.41 3.77
N GLY A 209 -2.81 -10.64 3.52
CA GLY A 209 -2.27 -11.53 4.56
C GLY A 209 -3.30 -12.47 5.21
N VAL A 210 -4.58 -12.28 4.94
CA VAL A 210 -5.65 -13.21 5.37
C VAL A 210 -6.04 -14.12 4.20
N GLU A 211 -5.77 -15.41 4.34
CA GLU A 211 -6.03 -16.40 3.27
C GLU A 211 -7.50 -16.86 3.22
N ASP A 212 -8.20 -16.84 4.36
CA ASP A 212 -9.60 -17.24 4.44
C ASP A 212 -10.53 -16.19 3.82
N LYS A 213 -10.88 -16.40 2.55
CA LYS A 213 -11.76 -15.51 1.79
C LYS A 213 -13.20 -15.50 2.32
N LYS A 214 -13.68 -16.59 2.93
CA LYS A 214 -15.04 -16.66 3.47
C LYS A 214 -15.13 -15.83 4.74
N PHE A 215 -14.09 -15.88 5.59
CA PHE A 215 -13.96 -14.99 6.73
C PHE A 215 -13.94 -13.51 6.32
N VAL A 216 -13.12 -13.14 5.32
CA VAL A 216 -13.08 -11.76 4.80
C VAL A 216 -14.44 -11.31 4.24
N LYS A 217 -15.20 -12.21 3.62
CA LYS A 217 -16.55 -11.94 3.15
C LYS A 217 -17.52 -11.69 4.32
N ALA A 218 -17.44 -12.49 5.38
CA ALA A 218 -18.27 -12.31 6.58
C ALA A 218 -18.02 -10.94 7.24
N ILE A 219 -16.76 -10.50 7.36
CA ILE A 219 -16.42 -9.16 7.84
C ILE A 219 -17.08 -8.09 6.95
N GLY A 220 -16.95 -8.22 5.63
CA GLY A 220 -17.55 -7.29 4.68
C GLY A 220 -19.08 -7.23 4.74
N GLU A 221 -19.74 -8.36 5.04
CA GLU A 221 -21.19 -8.42 5.25
C GLU A 221 -21.60 -7.75 6.57
N ALA A 222 -20.83 -7.96 7.64
CA ALA A 222 -21.04 -7.28 8.92
C ALA A 222 -20.93 -5.75 8.76
N ILE A 223 -19.90 -5.25 8.05
CA ILE A 223 -19.73 -3.82 7.75
C ILE A 223 -20.95 -3.26 7.01
N ILE A 224 -21.43 -3.96 5.97
CA ILE A 224 -22.61 -3.52 5.21
C ILE A 224 -23.86 -3.51 6.09
N SER A 225 -23.99 -4.47 7.02
CA SER A 225 -25.11 -4.52 7.95
C SER A 225 -25.10 -3.36 8.94
N SER A 226 -23.93 -2.94 9.41
CA SER A 226 -23.78 -1.83 10.36
C SER A 226 -24.02 -0.44 9.74
N TYR A 227 -24.04 -0.33 8.41
CA TYR A 227 -24.41 0.91 7.69
C TYR A 227 -25.94 1.08 7.52
N LYS A 228 -26.74 0.05 7.80
CA LYS A 228 -28.21 0.09 7.70
C LYS A 228 -28.84 0.51 9.01
#